data_AF-A0A218ZSR7-F1
#
_entry.id   AF-A0A218ZSR7-F1
#
_cell.length_a   1.000
_cell.length_b   1.000
_cell.length_c   1.000
_cell.angle_alpha   90.00
_cell.angle_beta   90.00
_cell.angle_gamma   90.00
#
_symmetry.space_group_name_H-M   'P 1'
#
loop_
_entity.id
_entity.type
_entity.pdbx_description
1 polymer ?
#
loop_
_entity_poly.entity_id
_entity_poly.type
_entity_poly.pdbx_seq_one_letter_code
_entity_poly.pdbx_strand_id
1 'polypeptide(L)'
;MVDGKIVLYASHISYNTPKSDIFGMENSGIRILDDISFKLHEGESMGIIGESGSGKTALIDILLSLIKPTSGELFMDVTKEVGEELDEINRRIEKINELFIEKYGYNPDEEEIEGNDELDLLTERYEELCKELSIFRMNNREISKKRGYIQPVFQDVYSTLDPKKDIMSSLSEPLRYIQHINREEIGYRLQNIMTEVGIDEKSLSKYPVHLSESEKQKVAIMRALSVNPRIVVMDDPTAYLDVTMKIKLFNLINQRRSENGTSFIIASSNLSFISTFTQTVAVLCRGRIVEIGPSIDIFSNSLHPYTKALISSIPSSDPSIKIEGIALRKHGPDYEQIPKGCVFHSKCPNVMSNCGWSTEDIQPYIREIIDEYRLDDPASIPEIENIISDEGENLIEISFRDEENYDQNIVRRKIEELIEIRKQKPDGIKFGAIDFIEFEAENNNLIIQLIKPVLPKMIEVSEDHFVSCFMYTVDEEEKEPQN
;
A
#
# COMPACT_ATOMS: atom_id res chain seq x y z
N MET A 1 -2.23 18.55 -15.18
CA MET A 1 -3.52 18.43 -14.49
C MET A 1 -4.65 18.28 -15.50
N VAL A 2 -5.42 17.19 -15.41
CA VAL A 2 -6.77 17.16 -15.99
C VAL A 2 -7.66 17.79 -14.94
N ASP A 3 -8.12 19.02 -15.19
CA ASP A 3 -9.03 19.78 -14.34
C ASP A 3 -10.45 19.17 -14.45
N GLY A 4 -10.55 17.89 -14.09
CA GLY A 4 -11.60 16.99 -14.57
C GLY A 4 -12.15 16.07 -13.51
N LYS A 5 -13.31 15.51 -13.85
CA LYS A 5 -14.14 14.65 -13.01
C LYS A 5 -13.34 13.50 -12.38
N ILE A 6 -13.58 13.23 -11.10
CA ILE A 6 -12.98 12.10 -10.39
C ILE A 6 -13.84 10.86 -10.69
N VAL A 7 -13.32 9.96 -11.52
CA VAL A 7 -14.06 8.75 -11.89
C VAL A 7 -14.03 7.70 -10.78
N LEU A 8 -12.99 7.72 -9.93
CA LEU A 8 -12.81 6.83 -8.79
C LEU A 8 -12.07 7.56 -7.67
N TYR A 9 -12.54 7.40 -6.43
CA TYR A 9 -11.83 7.84 -5.23
C TYR A 9 -11.85 6.72 -4.19
N ALA A 10 -10.69 6.12 -3.94
CA ALA A 10 -10.46 5.22 -2.81
C ALA A 10 -10.07 6.06 -1.59
N SER A 11 -10.81 5.94 -0.49
CA SER A 11 -10.62 6.69 0.75
C SER A 11 -10.41 5.72 1.91
N HIS A 12 -9.20 5.74 2.49
CA HIS A 12 -8.80 4.99 3.69
C HIS A 12 -9.08 3.47 3.62
N ILE A 13 -8.90 2.87 2.44
CA ILE A 13 -9.20 1.46 2.20
C ILE A 13 -8.24 0.57 2.99
N SER A 14 -8.79 -0.19 3.94
CA SER A 14 -8.04 -1.22 4.69
C SER A 14 -8.72 -2.57 4.57
N TYR A 15 -7.93 -3.64 4.52
CA TYR A 15 -8.45 -4.99 4.37
C TYR A 15 -7.62 -5.99 5.17
N ASN A 16 -8.31 -6.70 6.08
CA ASN A 16 -7.76 -7.82 6.85
C ASN A 16 -8.47 -9.11 6.40
N THR A 17 -7.74 -10.22 6.34
CA THR A 17 -8.36 -11.52 6.09
C THR A 17 -9.33 -11.86 7.21
N PRO A 18 -10.42 -12.60 6.94
CA PRO A 18 -11.29 -13.10 8.00
C PRO A 18 -10.50 -13.92 9.02
N LYS A 19 -10.87 -13.85 10.30
CA LYS A 19 -10.34 -14.75 11.33
C LYS A 19 -10.71 -16.19 10.94
N SER A 20 -9.75 -17.11 10.97
CA SER A 20 -10.01 -18.53 10.76
C SER A 20 -9.78 -19.29 12.07
N ASP A 21 -10.85 -19.86 12.63
CA ASP A 21 -10.75 -20.82 13.73
C ASP A 21 -10.28 -22.17 13.18
N ILE A 22 -8.97 -22.36 13.15
CA ILE A 22 -8.36 -23.66 12.89
C ILE A 22 -7.86 -24.17 14.23
N PHE A 23 -8.53 -25.19 14.78
CA PHE A 23 -8.17 -25.87 16.04
C PHE A 23 -8.10 -24.97 17.30
N GLY A 24 -9.05 -24.04 17.47
CA GLY A 24 -9.21 -23.31 18.75
C GLY A 24 -8.09 -22.32 19.07
N MET A 25 -7.23 -21.99 18.10
CA MET A 25 -6.36 -20.83 18.16
C MET A 25 -7.05 -19.69 17.43
N GLU A 26 -7.48 -18.66 18.17
CA GLU A 26 -7.95 -17.41 17.58
C GLU A 26 -6.77 -16.75 16.86
N ASN A 27 -6.76 -16.80 15.52
CA ASN A 27 -5.79 -16.05 14.74
C ASN A 27 -6.40 -14.68 14.40
N SER A 28 -5.78 -13.60 14.87
CA SER A 28 -6.11 -12.25 14.41
C SER A 28 -5.85 -12.21 12.89
N GLY A 29 -6.88 -11.88 12.10
CA GLY A 29 -6.76 -11.84 10.64
C GLY A 29 -5.53 -11.07 10.15
N ILE A 30 -4.92 -11.51 9.06
CA ILE A 30 -3.71 -10.91 8.50
C ILE A 30 -4.12 -9.62 7.78
N ARG A 31 -3.47 -8.51 8.12
CA ARG A 31 -3.64 -7.23 7.41
C ARG A 31 -3.00 -7.33 6.03
N ILE A 32 -3.78 -7.06 4.98
CA ILE A 32 -3.36 -7.15 3.57
C ILE A 32 -3.22 -5.76 2.96
N LEU A 33 -4.16 -4.86 3.28
CA LEU A 33 -4.12 -3.45 2.90
C LEU A 33 -4.35 -2.61 4.13
N ASP A 34 -3.71 -1.45 4.15
CA ASP A 34 -3.69 -0.55 5.29
C ASP A 34 -3.74 0.88 4.77
N ASP A 35 -4.88 1.54 4.98
CA ASP A 35 -5.06 2.96 4.72
C ASP A 35 -4.68 3.41 3.29
N ILE A 36 -5.27 2.74 2.28
CA ILE A 36 -5.04 3.08 0.88
C ILE A 36 -5.99 4.20 0.45
N SER A 37 -5.41 5.36 0.12
CA SER A 37 -6.12 6.53 -0.40
C SER A 37 -5.51 7.00 -1.72
N PHE A 38 -6.33 7.17 -2.76
CA PHE A 38 -5.94 7.78 -4.04
C PHE A 38 -7.16 8.14 -4.90
N LYS A 39 -6.95 9.02 -5.88
CA LYS A 39 -7.96 9.45 -6.85
C LYS A 39 -7.55 9.06 -8.27
N LEU A 40 -8.54 8.76 -9.11
CA LEU A 40 -8.37 8.59 -10.55
C LEU A 40 -9.27 9.58 -11.27
N HIS A 41 -8.67 10.40 -12.14
CA HIS A 41 -9.36 11.39 -12.94
C HIS A 41 -9.77 10.83 -14.31
N GLU A 42 -10.78 11.45 -14.93
CA GLU A 42 -11.25 11.08 -16.26
C GLU A 42 -10.13 11.13 -17.31
N GLY A 43 -9.95 10.06 -18.07
CA GLY A 43 -8.90 9.92 -19.08
C GLY A 43 -7.49 9.70 -18.51
N GLU A 44 -7.35 9.61 -17.18
CA GLU A 44 -6.07 9.31 -16.53
C GLU A 44 -5.71 7.82 -16.65
N SER A 45 -4.41 7.53 -16.66
CA SER A 45 -3.90 6.17 -16.51
C SER A 45 -2.98 6.11 -15.29
N MET A 46 -3.35 5.33 -14.29
CA MET A 46 -2.59 5.11 -13.07
C MET A 46 -1.95 3.73 -13.04
N GLY A 47 -0.67 3.66 -12.70
CA GLY A 47 0.06 2.42 -12.46
C GLY A 47 0.09 2.07 -10.98
N ILE A 48 -0.05 0.78 -10.65
CA ILE A 48 0.17 0.26 -9.29
C ILE A 48 1.33 -0.73 -9.34
N ILE A 49 2.44 -0.38 -8.68
CA ILE A 49 3.66 -1.20 -8.67
C ILE A 49 3.99 -1.69 -7.26
N GLY A 50 4.79 -2.75 -7.17
CA GLY A 50 5.25 -3.32 -5.91
C GLY A 50 5.76 -4.75 -6.10
N GLU A 51 6.38 -5.31 -5.08
CA GLU A 51 6.83 -6.72 -5.07
C GLU A 51 5.64 -7.70 -5.08
N SER A 52 5.92 -8.98 -5.36
CA SER A 52 4.92 -10.03 -5.16
C SER A 52 4.43 -10.01 -3.70
N GLY A 53 3.13 -10.18 -3.48
CA GLY A 53 2.55 -10.13 -2.13
C GLY A 53 2.38 -8.73 -1.53
N SER A 54 2.66 -7.64 -2.27
CA SER A 54 2.49 -6.28 -1.74
C SER A 54 1.03 -5.83 -1.55
N GLY A 55 0.04 -6.60 -2.03
CA GLY A 55 -1.40 -6.30 -1.91
C GLY A 55 -2.09 -5.85 -3.20
N LYS A 56 -1.39 -5.81 -4.35
CA LYS A 56 -1.94 -5.31 -5.64
C LYS A 56 -3.25 -5.99 -6.06
N THR A 57 -3.29 -7.32 -6.08
CA THR A 57 -4.48 -8.08 -6.48
C THR A 57 -5.63 -7.87 -5.50
N ALA A 58 -5.36 -7.84 -4.19
CA ALA A 58 -6.39 -7.54 -3.18
C ALA A 58 -6.97 -6.13 -3.38
N LEU A 59 -6.13 -5.14 -3.70
CA LEU A 59 -6.59 -3.80 -4.02
C LEU A 59 -7.47 -3.80 -5.27
N ILE A 60 -7.04 -4.46 -6.35
CA ILE A 60 -7.85 -4.61 -7.58
C ILE A 60 -9.21 -5.24 -7.29
N ASP A 61 -9.25 -6.33 -6.51
CA ASP A 61 -10.50 -7.01 -6.16
C ASP A 61 -11.45 -6.09 -5.37
N ILE A 62 -10.92 -5.21 -4.52
CA ILE A 62 -11.71 -4.20 -3.80
C ILE A 62 -12.19 -3.09 -4.75
N LEU A 63 -11.34 -2.59 -5.65
CA LEU A 63 -11.71 -1.58 -6.64
C LEU A 63 -12.81 -2.07 -7.58
N LEU A 64 -12.83 -3.38 -7.86
CA LEU A 64 -13.86 -4.05 -8.66
C LEU A 64 -15.08 -4.47 -7.83
N SER A 65 -15.08 -4.19 -6.51
CA SER A 65 -16.12 -4.61 -5.56
C SER A 65 -16.39 -6.11 -5.58
N LEU A 66 -15.35 -6.92 -5.83
CA LEU A 66 -15.38 -8.38 -5.70
C LEU A 66 -15.22 -8.80 -4.23
N ILE A 67 -14.49 -8.00 -3.45
CA ILE A 67 -14.30 -8.15 -2.01
C ILE A 67 -14.64 -6.82 -1.35
N LYS A 68 -15.30 -6.87 -0.19
CA LYS A 68 -15.58 -5.68 0.62
C LYS A 68 -14.37 -5.39 1.54
N PRO A 69 -13.88 -4.16 1.62
CA PRO A 69 -12.80 -3.83 2.56
C PRO A 69 -13.29 -3.94 4.00
N THR A 70 -12.34 -4.02 4.95
CA THR A 70 -12.63 -3.99 6.39
C THR A 70 -13.06 -2.60 6.83
N SER A 71 -12.43 -1.57 6.28
CA SER A 71 -12.78 -0.15 6.47
C SER A 71 -12.43 0.67 5.23
N GLY A 72 -12.91 1.91 5.19
CA GLY A 72 -12.76 2.80 4.05
C GLY A 72 -13.88 2.67 3.04
N GLU A 73 -13.89 3.61 2.09
CA GLU A 73 -14.99 3.79 1.14
C GLU A 73 -14.45 3.99 -0.27
N LEU A 74 -15.22 3.52 -1.26
CA LEU A 74 -14.88 3.65 -2.67
C LEU A 74 -15.98 4.40 -3.40
N PHE A 75 -15.68 5.63 -3.76
CA PHE A 75 -16.60 6.52 -4.44
C PHE A 75 -16.37 6.45 -5.96
N MET A 76 -17.45 6.52 -6.74
CA MET A 76 -17.39 6.50 -8.20
C MET A 76 -18.12 7.67 -8.80
N ASP A 77 -17.52 8.28 -9.84
CA ASP A 77 -18.14 9.34 -10.63
C ASP A 77 -18.43 10.63 -9.84
N VAL A 78 -17.48 11.03 -8.99
CA VAL A 78 -17.57 12.17 -8.07
C VAL A 78 -17.15 13.46 -8.77
N THR A 79 -17.83 14.58 -8.47
CA THR A 79 -17.40 15.90 -8.98
C THR A 79 -16.14 16.38 -8.25
N LYS A 80 -15.45 17.38 -8.81
CA LYS A 80 -14.26 17.94 -8.18
C LYS A 80 -14.59 18.51 -6.80
N GLU A 81 -15.70 19.24 -6.69
CA GLU A 81 -16.13 19.91 -5.46
C GLU A 81 -16.43 18.90 -4.34
N VAL A 82 -17.11 17.79 -4.66
CA VAL A 82 -17.38 16.73 -3.68
C VAL A 82 -16.09 15.99 -3.29
N GLY A 83 -15.17 15.81 -4.24
CA GLY A 83 -13.86 15.25 -3.95
C GLY A 83 -13.01 16.12 -3.00
N GLU A 84 -13.08 17.44 -3.15
CA GLU A 84 -12.44 18.41 -2.24
C GLU A 84 -13.14 18.45 -0.88
N GLU A 85 -14.48 18.35 -0.85
CA GLU A 85 -15.25 18.24 0.39
C GLU A 85 -14.86 17.00 1.20
N LEU A 86 -14.73 15.83 0.55
CA LEU A 86 -14.30 14.59 1.19
C LEU A 86 -12.87 14.71 1.76
N ASP A 87 -11.92 15.28 1.00
CA ASP A 87 -10.56 15.52 1.50
C ASP A 87 -10.55 16.40 2.74
N GLU A 88 -11.34 17.49 2.71
CA GLU A 88 -11.41 18.43 3.82
C GLU A 88 -12.02 17.80 5.07
N ILE A 89 -13.07 16.98 4.90
CA ILE A 89 -13.67 16.23 5.99
C ILE A 89 -12.65 15.26 6.59
N ASN A 90 -12.02 14.42 5.77
CA ASN A 90 -11.01 13.45 6.22
C ASN A 90 -9.87 14.14 6.99
N ARG A 91 -9.31 15.21 6.42
CA ARG A 91 -8.22 15.99 7.03
C ARG A 91 -8.61 16.58 8.38
N ARG A 92 -9.84 17.09 8.53
CA ARG A 92 -10.32 17.64 9.81
C ARG A 92 -10.56 16.56 10.83
N ILE A 93 -11.15 15.43 10.45
CA ILE A 93 -11.35 14.26 11.32
C ILE A 93 -9.99 13.75 11.82
N GLU A 94 -9.02 13.56 10.94
CA GLU A 94 -7.66 13.15 11.31
C GLU A 94 -7.03 14.12 12.31
N LYS A 95 -7.11 15.43 12.05
CA LYS A 95 -6.56 16.45 12.95
C LYS A 95 -7.23 16.42 14.33
N ILE A 96 -8.55 16.23 14.40
CA ILE A 96 -9.27 16.12 15.66
C ILE A 96 -8.82 14.87 16.42
N ASN A 97 -8.69 13.74 15.73
CA ASN A 97 -8.22 12.49 16.32
C ASN A 97 -6.78 12.61 16.85
N GLU A 98 -5.90 13.31 16.14
CA GLU A 98 -4.54 13.59 16.61
C GLU A 98 -4.54 14.40 17.90
N LEU A 99 -5.34 15.48 17.99
CA LEU A 99 -5.47 16.28 19.21
C LEU A 99 -6.03 15.47 20.39
N PHE A 100 -6.92 14.53 20.12
CA PHE A 100 -7.43 13.62 21.13
C PHE A 100 -6.36 12.66 21.64
N ILE A 101 -5.57 12.07 20.74
CA ILE A 101 -4.44 11.20 21.11
C ILE A 101 -3.40 11.97 21.92
N GLU A 102 -3.07 13.21 21.53
CA GLU A 102 -2.15 14.06 22.30
C GLU A 102 -2.69 14.37 23.71
N LYS A 103 -4.01 14.57 23.84
CA LYS A 103 -4.65 14.90 25.12
C LYS A 103 -4.74 13.71 26.07
N TYR A 104 -5.07 12.52 25.55
CA TYR A 104 -5.38 11.34 26.37
C TYR A 104 -4.24 10.30 26.40
N GLY A 105 -3.30 10.34 25.46
CA GLY A 105 -2.20 9.39 25.33
C GLY A 105 -2.56 8.07 24.64
N TYR A 106 -3.84 7.87 24.31
CA TYR A 106 -4.39 6.72 23.59
C TYR A 106 -5.49 7.19 22.63
N ASN A 107 -5.97 6.29 21.76
CA ASN A 107 -7.11 6.58 20.91
C ASN A 107 -8.39 6.44 21.75
N PRO A 108 -9.08 7.55 22.08
CA PRO A 108 -10.23 7.50 22.99
C PRO A 108 -11.38 6.66 22.43
N ASP A 109 -12.13 6.01 23.32
CA ASP A 109 -13.34 5.27 22.95
C ASP A 109 -14.46 6.25 22.52
N GLU A 110 -15.48 5.77 21.80
CA GLU A 110 -16.60 6.61 21.32
C GLU A 110 -17.23 7.45 22.44
N GLU A 111 -17.34 6.91 23.66
CA GLU A 111 -17.88 7.61 24.85
C GLU A 111 -17.00 8.77 25.35
N GLU A 112 -15.69 8.78 25.05
CA GLU A 112 -14.75 9.83 25.44
C GLU A 112 -14.58 10.92 24.37
N ILE A 113 -15.03 10.61 23.15
CA ILE A 113 -15.12 11.50 22.00
C ILE A 113 -16.48 12.24 21.97
N GLU A 114 -17.52 11.65 22.57
CA GLU A 114 -18.89 12.20 22.65
C GLU A 114 -18.90 13.66 23.13
N GLY A 115 -19.52 14.54 22.33
CA GLY A 115 -19.70 15.96 22.64
C GLY A 115 -18.74 16.91 21.89
N ASN A 116 -17.98 16.41 20.92
CA ASN A 116 -17.31 17.28 19.94
C ASN A 116 -18.26 17.60 18.77
N ASP A 117 -19.00 18.70 18.90
CA ASP A 117 -19.98 19.17 17.90
C ASP A 117 -19.40 19.23 16.47
N GLU A 118 -18.12 19.56 16.31
CA GLU A 118 -17.46 19.61 15.01
C GLU A 118 -17.25 18.21 14.42
N LEU A 119 -16.75 17.27 15.22
CA LEU A 119 -16.51 15.89 14.79
C LEU A 119 -17.83 15.19 14.44
N ASP A 120 -18.88 15.42 15.23
CA ASP A 120 -20.21 14.86 14.97
C ASP A 120 -20.76 15.36 13.62
N LEU A 121 -20.70 16.67 13.37
CA LEU A 121 -21.14 17.27 12.10
C LEU A 121 -20.33 16.76 10.90
N LEU A 122 -19.01 16.64 11.04
CA LEU A 122 -18.14 16.12 9.98
C LEU A 122 -18.45 14.65 9.68
N THR A 123 -18.65 13.84 10.73
CA THR A 123 -18.95 12.41 10.63
C THR A 123 -20.33 12.19 10.01
N GLU A 124 -21.34 12.96 10.43
CA GLU A 124 -22.67 12.94 9.81
C GLU A 124 -22.60 13.28 8.33
N ARG A 125 -21.87 14.33 7.97
CA ARG A 125 -21.71 14.74 6.57
C ARG A 125 -20.96 13.70 5.74
N TYR A 126 -19.90 13.11 6.28
CA TYR A 126 -19.18 12.01 5.64
C TYR A 126 -20.11 10.82 5.38
N GLU A 127 -20.90 10.46 6.39
CA GLU A 127 -21.84 9.33 6.34
C GLU A 127 -22.96 9.54 5.30
N GLU A 128 -23.44 10.77 5.14
CA GLU A 128 -24.35 11.15 4.04
C GLU A 128 -23.73 10.92 2.66
N LEU A 129 -22.51 11.44 2.44
CA LEU A 129 -21.79 11.28 1.17
C LEU A 129 -21.52 9.80 0.87
N CYS A 130 -21.17 9.02 1.90
CA CYS A 130 -20.96 7.59 1.75
C CYS A 130 -22.24 6.87 1.31
N LYS A 131 -23.39 7.15 1.94
CA LYS A 131 -24.68 6.55 1.55
C LYS A 131 -25.08 6.87 0.11
N GLU A 132 -24.75 8.07 -0.36
CA GLU A 132 -25.11 8.52 -1.70
C GLU A 132 -24.16 7.99 -2.80
N LEU A 133 -22.86 7.97 -2.52
CA LEU A 133 -21.84 7.86 -3.56
C LEU A 133 -20.93 6.61 -3.45
N SER A 134 -20.85 5.97 -2.28
CA SER A 134 -19.99 4.79 -2.10
C SER A 134 -20.58 3.55 -2.77
N ILE A 135 -19.77 2.87 -3.58
CA ILE A 135 -20.15 1.61 -4.22
C ILE A 135 -20.46 0.50 -3.19
N PHE A 136 -19.82 0.52 -2.02
CA PHE A 136 -20.00 -0.51 -1.00
C PHE A 136 -21.33 -0.40 -0.26
N ARG A 137 -22.04 0.72 -0.44
CA ARG A 137 -23.33 1.01 0.18
C ARG A 137 -24.48 0.98 -0.82
N MET A 138 -24.18 0.84 -2.10
CA MET A 138 -25.16 0.71 -3.17
C MET A 138 -25.92 -0.61 -3.08
N ASN A 139 -27.19 -0.59 -3.48
CA ASN A 139 -27.98 -1.80 -3.64
C ASN A 139 -27.64 -2.53 -4.95
N ASN A 140 -28.11 -3.78 -5.10
CA ASN A 140 -27.84 -4.60 -6.28
C ASN A 140 -28.25 -3.95 -7.61
N ARG A 141 -29.27 -3.08 -7.62
CA ARG A 141 -29.75 -2.41 -8.84
C ARG A 141 -28.80 -1.28 -9.24
N GLU A 142 -28.28 -0.53 -8.28
CA GLU A 142 -27.25 0.50 -8.49
C GLU A 142 -25.93 -0.13 -8.94
N ILE A 143 -25.47 -1.17 -8.25
CA ILE A 143 -24.26 -1.93 -8.62
C ILE A 143 -24.38 -2.45 -10.05
N SER A 144 -25.54 -3.02 -10.43
CA SER A 144 -25.77 -3.51 -11.78
C SER A 144 -25.59 -2.43 -12.86
N LYS A 145 -26.04 -1.18 -12.60
CA LYS A 145 -25.80 -0.05 -13.51
C LYS A 145 -24.33 0.34 -13.60
N LYS A 146 -23.56 0.16 -12.52
CA LYS A 146 -22.13 0.44 -12.47
C LYS A 146 -21.26 -0.67 -13.08
N ARG A 147 -21.81 -1.87 -13.33
CA ARG A 147 -21.07 -2.96 -14.00
C ARG A 147 -20.56 -2.57 -15.39
N GLY A 148 -21.25 -1.69 -16.12
CA GLY A 148 -20.74 -1.17 -17.40
C GLY A 148 -19.73 -0.04 -17.27
N TYR A 149 -19.68 0.60 -16.09
CA TYR A 149 -18.83 1.75 -15.82
C TYR A 149 -17.37 1.33 -15.59
N ILE A 150 -17.15 0.24 -14.86
CA ILE A 150 -15.84 -0.33 -14.57
C ILE A 150 -15.72 -1.74 -15.16
N GLN A 151 -14.61 -2.05 -15.82
CA GLN A 151 -14.38 -3.36 -16.45
C GLN A 151 -13.01 -3.93 -16.10
N PRO A 152 -12.92 -5.23 -15.75
CA PRO A 152 -11.66 -5.87 -15.41
C PRO A 152 -10.98 -6.55 -16.60
N VAL A 153 -9.65 -6.61 -16.55
CA VAL A 153 -8.80 -7.54 -17.29
C VAL A 153 -7.91 -8.25 -16.27
N PHE A 154 -8.29 -9.46 -15.87
CA PHE A 154 -7.58 -10.24 -14.85
C PHE A 154 -6.32 -10.91 -15.39
N GLN A 155 -5.40 -11.23 -14.49
CA GLN A 155 -4.15 -11.95 -14.78
C GLN A 155 -4.41 -13.37 -15.31
N ASP A 156 -5.23 -14.16 -14.60
CA ASP A 156 -5.66 -15.48 -15.09
C ASP A 156 -6.91 -15.34 -15.96
N VAL A 157 -6.68 -15.11 -17.26
CA VAL A 157 -7.79 -14.95 -18.20
C VAL A 157 -8.60 -16.23 -18.36
N TYR A 158 -7.97 -17.40 -18.28
CA TYR A 158 -8.64 -18.66 -18.58
C TYR A 158 -9.76 -18.96 -17.59
N SER A 159 -9.54 -18.73 -16.29
CA SER A 159 -10.59 -18.91 -15.27
C SER A 159 -11.76 -17.93 -15.43
N THR A 160 -11.60 -16.84 -16.18
CA THR A 160 -12.65 -15.84 -16.43
C THR A 160 -13.50 -16.12 -17.67
N LEU A 161 -13.13 -17.14 -18.48
CA LEU A 161 -13.87 -17.55 -19.67
C LEU A 161 -14.63 -18.84 -19.39
N ASP A 162 -15.89 -18.91 -19.84
CA ASP A 162 -16.69 -20.13 -19.72
C ASP A 162 -16.17 -21.18 -20.73
N PRO A 163 -15.59 -22.32 -20.29
CA PRO A 163 -15.02 -23.31 -21.19
C PRO A 163 -16.06 -24.00 -22.08
N LYS A 164 -17.36 -23.86 -21.77
CA LYS A 164 -18.47 -24.45 -22.52
C LYS A 164 -19.05 -23.52 -23.58
N LYS A 165 -18.58 -22.27 -23.66
CA LYS A 165 -19.05 -21.27 -24.63
C LYS A 165 -17.94 -20.95 -25.63
N ASP A 166 -18.34 -20.58 -26.84
CA ASP A 166 -17.41 -19.99 -27.79
C ASP A 166 -17.06 -18.53 -27.41
N ILE A 167 -16.01 -18.02 -28.04
CA ILE A 167 -15.50 -16.67 -27.78
C ILE A 167 -16.50 -15.59 -28.21
N MET A 168 -17.18 -15.79 -29.34
CA MET A 168 -18.24 -14.88 -29.81
C MET A 168 -19.34 -14.71 -28.77
N SER A 169 -19.79 -15.80 -28.15
CA SER A 169 -20.81 -15.77 -27.09
C SER A 169 -20.28 -15.05 -25.85
N SER A 170 -19.04 -15.33 -25.46
CA SER A 170 -18.38 -14.69 -24.31
C SER A 170 -18.23 -13.17 -24.49
N LEU A 171 -17.94 -12.71 -25.71
CA LEU A 171 -17.86 -11.29 -26.05
C LEU A 171 -19.24 -10.63 -26.24
N SER A 172 -20.22 -11.38 -26.73
CA SER A 172 -21.59 -10.88 -26.93
C SER A 172 -22.35 -10.71 -25.62
N GLU A 173 -22.03 -11.49 -24.59
CA GLU A 173 -22.71 -11.51 -23.30
C GLU A 173 -22.76 -10.14 -22.61
N PRO A 174 -21.62 -9.45 -22.33
CA PRO A 174 -21.66 -8.14 -21.69
C PRO A 174 -22.38 -7.09 -22.55
N LEU A 175 -22.24 -7.16 -23.88
CA LEU A 175 -22.94 -6.24 -24.79
C LEU A 175 -24.47 -6.39 -24.73
N ARG A 176 -24.98 -7.60 -24.57
CA ARG A 176 -26.42 -7.85 -24.43
C ARG A 176 -26.96 -7.43 -23.07
N TYR A 177 -26.24 -7.75 -22.01
CA TYR A 177 -26.75 -7.57 -20.64
C TYR A 177 -26.48 -6.19 -20.05
N ILE A 178 -25.39 -5.53 -20.47
CA ILE A 178 -24.99 -4.21 -19.96
C ILE A 178 -25.45 -3.10 -20.92
N GLN A 179 -25.20 -3.27 -22.23
CA GLN A 179 -25.48 -2.23 -23.23
C GLN A 179 -26.84 -2.40 -23.90
N HIS A 180 -27.51 -3.54 -23.72
CA HIS A 180 -28.81 -3.85 -24.33
C HIS A 180 -28.86 -3.71 -25.87
N ILE A 181 -27.71 -3.90 -26.53
CA ILE A 181 -27.61 -3.79 -27.99
C ILE A 181 -27.98 -5.09 -28.71
N ASN A 182 -28.47 -4.94 -29.95
CA ASN A 182 -28.95 -6.07 -30.75
C ASN A 182 -27.80 -6.86 -31.41
N ARG A 183 -28.12 -8.00 -32.04
CA ARG A 183 -27.12 -8.91 -32.61
C ARG A 183 -26.31 -8.30 -33.77
N GLU A 184 -26.93 -7.45 -34.60
CA GLU A 184 -26.24 -6.81 -35.72
C GLU A 184 -25.23 -5.77 -35.22
N GLU A 185 -25.64 -4.96 -34.24
CA GLU A 185 -24.80 -3.94 -33.63
C GLU A 185 -23.62 -4.54 -32.84
N ILE A 186 -23.84 -5.70 -32.19
CA ILE A 186 -22.77 -6.49 -31.57
C ILE A 186 -21.70 -6.86 -32.59
N GLY A 187 -22.10 -7.34 -33.77
CA GLY A 187 -21.16 -7.72 -34.83
C GLY A 187 -20.28 -6.55 -35.25
N TYR A 188 -20.88 -5.38 -35.50
CA TYR A 188 -20.15 -4.17 -35.87
C TYR A 188 -19.17 -3.72 -34.77
N ARG A 189 -19.63 -3.71 -33.52
CA ARG A 189 -18.80 -3.29 -32.38
C ARG A 189 -17.59 -4.20 -32.16
N LEU A 190 -17.79 -5.52 -32.27
CA LEU A 190 -16.70 -6.47 -32.12
C LEU A 190 -15.70 -6.37 -33.27
N GLN A 191 -16.15 -6.17 -34.52
CA GLN A 191 -15.27 -6.08 -35.68
C GLN A 191 -14.24 -4.93 -35.58
N ASN A 192 -14.66 -3.77 -35.08
CA ASN A 192 -13.76 -2.63 -34.87
C ASN A 192 -12.66 -2.96 -33.85
N ILE A 193 -13.04 -3.45 -32.67
CA ILE A 193 -12.10 -3.75 -31.58
C ILE A 193 -11.20 -4.94 -31.94
N MET A 194 -11.72 -5.94 -32.68
CA MET A 194 -10.92 -7.06 -33.18
C MET A 194 -9.73 -6.60 -34.02
N THR A 195 -9.96 -5.60 -34.88
CA THR A 195 -8.94 -5.06 -35.77
C THR A 195 -7.87 -4.33 -34.96
N GLU A 196 -8.29 -3.50 -33.99
CA GLU A 196 -7.39 -2.77 -33.10
C GLU A 196 -6.51 -3.72 -32.25
N VAL A 197 -7.13 -4.73 -31.65
CA VAL A 197 -6.43 -5.72 -30.80
C VAL A 197 -5.67 -6.75 -31.65
N GLY A 198 -6.02 -6.94 -32.91
CA GLY A 198 -5.38 -7.90 -33.81
C GLY A 198 -5.67 -9.36 -33.45
N ILE A 199 -6.96 -9.69 -33.31
CA ILE A 199 -7.45 -11.08 -33.25
C ILE A 199 -8.11 -11.45 -34.58
N ASP A 200 -7.87 -12.67 -35.05
CA ASP A 200 -8.49 -13.18 -36.28
C ASP A 200 -9.96 -13.56 -36.03
N GLU A 201 -10.83 -13.31 -37.01
CA GLU A 201 -12.25 -13.64 -36.94
C GLU A 201 -12.51 -15.14 -36.71
N LYS A 202 -11.64 -16.01 -37.24
CA LYS A 202 -11.72 -17.45 -37.01
C LYS A 202 -11.52 -17.84 -35.54
N SER A 203 -10.92 -16.97 -34.71
CA SER A 203 -10.76 -17.24 -33.29
C SER A 203 -12.05 -17.00 -32.49
N LEU A 204 -13.04 -16.28 -33.05
CA LEU A 204 -14.33 -16.05 -32.39
C LEU A 204 -15.21 -17.31 -32.30
N SER A 205 -15.11 -18.22 -33.26
CA SER A 205 -15.86 -19.48 -33.27
C SER A 205 -15.18 -20.60 -32.48
N LYS A 206 -14.00 -20.36 -31.92
CA LYS A 206 -13.27 -21.33 -31.09
C LYS A 206 -13.78 -21.31 -29.65
N TYR A 207 -13.44 -22.36 -28.90
CA TYR A 207 -13.57 -22.43 -27.45
C TYR A 207 -12.28 -21.96 -26.77
N PRO A 208 -12.33 -21.48 -25.50
CA PRO A 208 -11.16 -20.98 -24.78
C PRO A 208 -9.95 -21.94 -24.78
N VAL A 209 -10.19 -23.26 -24.69
CA VAL A 209 -9.14 -24.29 -24.70
C VAL A 209 -8.36 -24.37 -26.02
N HIS A 210 -8.90 -23.85 -27.12
CA HIS A 210 -8.26 -23.84 -28.44
C HIS A 210 -7.55 -22.52 -28.77
N LEU A 211 -7.49 -21.57 -27.82
CA LEU A 211 -6.77 -20.31 -27.96
C LEU A 211 -5.40 -20.39 -27.30
N SER A 212 -4.42 -19.71 -27.89
CA SER A 212 -3.17 -19.38 -27.22
C SER A 212 -3.40 -18.42 -26.04
N GLU A 213 -2.49 -18.38 -25.06
CA GLU A 213 -2.59 -17.42 -23.94
C GLU A 213 -2.65 -15.96 -24.41
N SER A 214 -1.89 -15.62 -25.46
CA SER A 214 -1.96 -14.29 -26.07
C SER A 214 -3.34 -13.99 -26.68
N GLU A 215 -3.96 -14.95 -27.37
CA GLU A 215 -5.32 -14.78 -27.89
C GLU A 215 -6.35 -14.66 -26.76
N LYS A 216 -6.22 -15.43 -25.67
CA LYS A 216 -7.08 -15.28 -24.49
C LYS A 216 -6.96 -13.87 -23.91
N GLN A 217 -5.75 -13.34 -23.73
CA GLN A 217 -5.51 -11.97 -23.27
C GLN A 217 -6.19 -10.94 -24.15
N LYS A 218 -6.08 -11.09 -25.48
CA LYS A 218 -6.78 -10.23 -26.45
C LYS A 218 -8.29 -10.28 -26.26
N VAL A 219 -8.87 -11.46 -26.10
CA VAL A 219 -10.30 -11.63 -25.83
C VAL A 219 -10.71 -10.92 -24.53
N ALA A 220 -9.92 -11.01 -23.46
CA ALA A 220 -10.22 -10.32 -22.20
C ALA A 220 -10.21 -8.79 -22.36
N ILE A 221 -9.19 -8.24 -23.02
CA ILE A 221 -9.09 -6.80 -23.33
C ILE A 221 -10.27 -6.35 -24.18
N MET A 222 -10.59 -7.11 -25.23
CA MET A 222 -11.74 -6.83 -26.08
C MET A 222 -13.05 -6.85 -25.30
N ARG A 223 -13.25 -7.86 -24.44
CA ARG A 223 -14.46 -7.99 -23.62
C ARG A 223 -14.66 -6.75 -22.77
N ALA A 224 -13.61 -6.32 -22.06
CA ALA A 224 -13.63 -5.14 -21.21
C ALA A 224 -13.92 -3.86 -22.00
N LEU A 225 -13.25 -3.64 -23.13
CA LEU A 225 -13.39 -2.41 -23.90
C LEU A 225 -14.68 -2.34 -24.73
N SER A 226 -15.29 -3.48 -25.04
CA SER A 226 -16.48 -3.55 -25.88
C SER A 226 -17.68 -2.78 -25.33
N VAL A 227 -17.78 -2.63 -24.01
CA VAL A 227 -18.89 -1.91 -23.36
C VAL A 227 -18.65 -0.41 -23.21
N ASN A 228 -17.56 0.14 -23.76
CA ASN A 228 -17.09 1.53 -23.56
C ASN A 228 -17.07 1.95 -22.08
N PRO A 229 -16.27 1.29 -21.24
CA PRO A 229 -16.20 1.60 -19.83
C PRO A 229 -15.60 2.99 -19.58
N ARG A 230 -15.94 3.58 -18.43
CA ARG A 230 -15.26 4.77 -17.90
C ARG A 230 -13.96 4.42 -17.20
N ILE A 231 -13.85 3.21 -16.63
CA ILE A 231 -12.66 2.71 -15.97
C ILE A 231 -12.34 1.30 -16.45
N VAL A 232 -11.09 1.03 -16.80
CA VAL A 232 -10.58 -0.33 -17.00
C VAL A 232 -9.51 -0.62 -15.95
N VAL A 233 -9.69 -1.70 -15.19
CA VAL A 233 -8.69 -2.19 -14.23
C VAL A 233 -8.00 -3.40 -14.83
N MET A 234 -6.68 -3.34 -14.96
CA MET A 234 -5.87 -4.40 -15.55
C MET A 234 -4.91 -4.97 -14.50
N ASP A 235 -4.99 -6.28 -14.27
CA ASP A 235 -4.05 -7.02 -13.41
C ASP A 235 -3.05 -7.79 -14.29
N ASP A 236 -1.81 -7.35 -14.26
CA ASP A 236 -0.66 -7.83 -15.00
C ASP A 236 -0.93 -8.17 -16.49
N PRO A 237 -1.42 -7.21 -17.31
CA PRO A 237 -1.94 -7.48 -18.64
C PRO A 237 -0.87 -7.90 -19.67
N THR A 238 0.41 -7.88 -19.31
CA THR A 238 1.53 -8.06 -20.25
C THR A 238 2.26 -9.39 -20.15
N ALA A 239 1.91 -10.25 -19.18
CA ALA A 239 2.61 -11.51 -18.93
C ALA A 239 2.74 -12.40 -20.19
N TYR A 240 1.78 -12.32 -21.13
CA TYR A 240 1.72 -13.15 -22.34
C TYR A 240 1.74 -12.36 -23.66
N LEU A 241 2.16 -11.08 -23.64
CA LEU A 241 2.17 -10.22 -24.83
C LEU A 241 3.58 -10.04 -25.40
N ASP A 242 3.71 -10.25 -26.72
CA ASP A 242 4.92 -9.89 -27.48
C ASP A 242 5.07 -8.36 -27.63
N VAL A 243 6.23 -7.89 -28.10
CA VAL A 243 6.53 -6.46 -28.26
C VAL A 243 5.53 -5.76 -29.18
N THR A 244 5.14 -6.39 -30.28
CA THR A 244 4.19 -5.82 -31.25
C THR A 244 2.82 -5.64 -30.60
N MET A 245 2.39 -6.60 -29.79
CA MET A 245 1.13 -6.57 -29.07
C MET A 245 1.12 -5.53 -27.96
N LYS A 246 2.24 -5.32 -27.27
CA LYS A 246 2.37 -4.21 -26.31
C LYS A 246 2.16 -2.86 -26.99
N ILE A 247 2.71 -2.65 -28.19
CA ILE A 247 2.49 -1.43 -28.99
C ILE A 247 1.02 -1.27 -29.37
N LYS A 248 0.34 -2.35 -29.79
CA LYS A 248 -1.09 -2.28 -30.09
C LYS A 248 -1.93 -1.92 -28.87
N LEU A 249 -1.63 -2.54 -27.72
CA LEU A 249 -2.31 -2.23 -26.47
C LEU A 249 -2.07 -0.77 -26.06
N PHE A 250 -0.86 -0.25 -26.26
CA PHE A 250 -0.52 1.16 -25.98
C PHE A 250 -1.40 2.12 -26.78
N ASN A 251 -1.43 1.90 -28.10
CA ASN A 251 -2.23 2.72 -29.00
C ASN A 251 -3.70 2.63 -28.65
N LEU A 252 -4.20 1.43 -28.33
CA LEU A 252 -5.58 1.21 -27.91
C LEU A 252 -5.92 1.97 -26.63
N ILE A 253 -5.09 1.86 -25.59
CA ILE A 253 -5.28 2.57 -24.32
C ILE A 253 -5.30 4.07 -24.57
N ASN A 254 -4.30 4.63 -25.24
CA ASN A 254 -4.22 6.06 -25.50
C ASN A 254 -5.37 6.58 -26.37
N GLN A 255 -5.78 5.79 -27.37
CA GLN A 255 -6.94 6.09 -28.19
C GLN A 255 -8.20 6.19 -27.32
N ARG A 256 -8.50 5.18 -26.50
CA ARG A 256 -9.70 5.17 -25.62
C ARG A 256 -9.70 6.29 -24.59
N ARG A 257 -8.54 6.62 -24.04
CA ARG A 257 -8.35 7.77 -23.15
C ARG A 257 -8.71 9.09 -23.84
N SER A 258 -8.17 9.29 -25.04
CA SER A 258 -8.35 10.54 -25.81
C SER A 258 -9.76 10.71 -26.41
N GLU A 259 -10.38 9.63 -26.90
CA GLU A 259 -11.66 9.70 -27.60
C GLU A 259 -12.87 9.74 -26.66
N ASN A 260 -12.85 8.93 -25.58
CA ASN A 260 -14.04 8.69 -24.75
C ASN A 260 -13.81 8.97 -23.25
N GLY A 261 -12.63 9.47 -22.87
CA GLY A 261 -12.28 9.72 -21.47
C GLY A 261 -12.18 8.46 -20.63
N THR A 262 -11.94 7.29 -21.24
CA THR A 262 -11.76 6.04 -20.47
C THR A 262 -10.48 6.15 -19.65
N SER A 263 -10.58 5.85 -18.36
CA SER A 263 -9.47 5.90 -17.41
C SER A 263 -8.97 4.48 -17.14
N PHE A 264 -7.71 4.34 -16.76
CA PHE A 264 -7.06 3.03 -16.62
C PHE A 264 -6.35 2.92 -15.26
N ILE A 265 -6.55 1.80 -14.58
CA ILE A 265 -5.70 1.38 -13.45
C ILE A 265 -4.98 0.12 -13.91
N ILE A 266 -3.65 0.13 -13.85
CA ILE A 266 -2.80 -0.95 -14.34
C ILE A 266 -1.89 -1.40 -13.20
N ALA A 267 -2.17 -2.57 -12.63
CA ALA A 267 -1.22 -3.23 -11.75
C ALA A 267 -0.29 -4.12 -12.58
N SER A 268 1.02 -4.03 -12.38
CA SER A 268 1.95 -4.95 -13.04
C SER A 268 3.28 -5.03 -12.29
N SER A 269 3.95 -6.17 -12.42
CA SER A 269 5.36 -6.34 -12.03
C SER A 269 6.33 -5.81 -13.10
N ASN A 270 5.84 -5.56 -14.33
CA ASN A 270 6.64 -5.03 -15.43
C ASN A 270 6.74 -3.50 -15.36
N LEU A 271 7.77 -3.02 -14.66
CA LEU A 271 8.01 -1.59 -14.46
C LEU A 271 8.27 -0.83 -15.78
N SER A 272 8.89 -1.46 -16.79
CA SER A 272 9.06 -0.85 -18.12
C SER A 272 7.73 -0.61 -18.83
N PHE A 273 6.74 -1.47 -18.61
CA PHE A 273 5.38 -1.26 -19.10
C PHE A 273 4.71 -0.11 -18.35
N ILE A 274 4.79 -0.08 -17.02
CA ILE A 274 4.14 0.98 -16.23
C ILE A 274 4.71 2.36 -16.59
N SER A 275 6.03 2.51 -16.66
CA SER A 275 6.69 3.78 -17.02
C SER A 275 6.25 4.35 -18.37
N THR A 276 5.92 3.48 -19.34
CA THR A 276 5.54 3.93 -20.68
C THR A 276 4.03 4.22 -20.79
N PHE A 277 3.18 3.53 -20.02
CA PHE A 277 1.72 3.49 -20.26
C PHE A 277 0.91 4.29 -19.25
N THR A 278 1.53 4.79 -18.19
CA THR A 278 0.85 5.45 -17.07
C THR A 278 1.33 6.88 -16.88
N GLN A 279 0.43 7.75 -16.43
CA GLN A 279 0.70 9.15 -16.11
C GLN A 279 1.07 9.33 -14.65
N THR A 280 0.43 8.56 -13.78
CA THR A 280 0.61 8.57 -12.33
C THR A 280 0.96 7.16 -11.88
N VAL A 281 1.81 7.00 -10.87
CA VAL A 281 2.18 5.69 -10.34
C VAL A 281 2.07 5.72 -8.82
N ALA A 282 1.35 4.75 -8.27
CA ALA A 282 1.30 4.45 -6.84
C ALA A 282 2.20 3.23 -6.54
N VAL A 283 3.09 3.37 -5.57
CA VAL A 283 4.05 2.34 -5.14
C VAL A 283 3.54 1.68 -3.87
N LEU A 284 3.14 0.42 -4.00
CA LEU A 284 2.56 -0.37 -2.92
C LEU A 284 3.61 -1.26 -2.25
N CYS A 285 3.83 -1.06 -0.95
CA CYS A 285 4.72 -1.85 -0.11
C CYS A 285 3.93 -2.42 1.08
N ARG A 286 3.85 -3.76 1.19
CA ARG A 286 3.19 -4.46 2.31
C ARG A 286 1.82 -3.86 2.68
N GLY A 287 0.98 -3.63 1.67
CA GLY A 287 -0.38 -3.14 1.88
C GLY A 287 -0.53 -1.63 2.03
N ARG A 288 0.55 -0.83 1.99
CA ARG A 288 0.53 0.65 2.06
C ARG A 288 1.06 1.28 0.78
N ILE A 289 0.48 2.41 0.38
CA ILE A 289 1.12 3.30 -0.61
C ILE A 289 2.25 4.04 0.11
N VAL A 290 3.49 3.82 -0.34
CA VAL A 290 4.67 4.48 0.25
C VAL A 290 5.15 5.67 -0.58
N GLU A 291 4.72 5.74 -1.84
CA GLU A 291 5.03 6.83 -2.75
C GLU A 291 3.96 6.87 -3.85
N ILE A 292 3.50 8.06 -4.23
CA ILE A 292 2.58 8.26 -5.36
C ILE A 292 2.93 9.57 -6.06
N GLY A 293 2.96 9.57 -7.39
CA GLY A 293 3.16 10.80 -8.14
C GLY A 293 3.26 10.59 -9.64
N PRO A 294 3.65 11.63 -10.39
CA PRO A 294 3.82 11.53 -11.83
C PRO A 294 4.78 10.39 -12.19
N SER A 295 4.41 9.59 -13.18
CA SER A 295 5.19 8.43 -13.65
C SER A 295 6.64 8.83 -13.95
N ILE A 296 6.84 9.99 -14.59
CA ILE A 296 8.17 10.50 -14.90
C ILE A 296 9.01 10.72 -13.64
N ASP A 297 8.43 11.29 -12.58
CA ASP A 297 9.14 11.59 -11.34
C ASP A 297 9.37 10.34 -10.52
N ILE A 298 8.42 9.40 -10.48
CA ILE A 298 8.63 8.09 -9.86
C ILE A 298 9.82 7.38 -10.51
N PHE A 299 9.88 7.30 -11.84
CA PHE A 299 10.96 6.55 -12.53
C PHE A 299 12.31 7.27 -12.61
N SER A 300 12.34 8.61 -12.53
CA SER A 300 13.59 9.39 -12.65
C SER A 300 14.10 9.95 -11.31
N ASN A 301 13.19 10.32 -10.41
CA ASN A 301 13.44 11.02 -9.15
C ASN A 301 12.71 10.37 -7.96
N SER A 302 12.60 9.03 -7.94
CA SER A 302 11.99 8.31 -6.81
C SER A 302 12.53 8.77 -5.46
N LEU A 303 11.62 8.90 -4.49
CA LEU A 303 11.91 9.45 -3.17
C LEU A 303 12.13 8.35 -2.14
N HIS A 304 11.22 7.38 -2.07
CA HIS A 304 11.22 6.34 -1.04
C HIS A 304 12.32 5.29 -1.31
N PRO A 305 13.09 4.83 -0.30
CA PRO A 305 14.14 3.82 -0.49
C PRO A 305 13.64 2.52 -1.13
N TYR A 306 12.42 2.09 -0.81
CA TYR A 306 11.75 0.97 -1.49
C TYR A 306 11.55 1.19 -2.99
N THR A 307 11.03 2.36 -3.38
CA THR A 307 10.80 2.70 -4.79
C THR A 307 12.11 2.76 -5.56
N LYS A 308 13.14 3.37 -4.98
CA LYS A 308 14.51 3.38 -5.53
C LYS A 308 15.00 1.95 -5.76
N ALA A 309 14.83 1.06 -4.77
CA ALA A 309 15.25 -0.34 -4.89
C ALA A 309 14.49 -1.07 -6.00
N LEU A 310 13.16 -0.92 -6.07
CA LEU A 310 12.34 -1.47 -7.14
C LEU A 310 12.81 -1.03 -8.53
N ILE A 311 13.01 0.28 -8.72
CA ILE A 311 13.40 0.84 -10.03
C ILE A 311 14.83 0.44 -10.41
N SER A 312 15.73 0.30 -9.44
CA SER A 312 17.11 -0.15 -9.70
C SER A 312 17.19 -1.56 -10.31
N SER A 313 16.10 -2.34 -10.22
CA SER A 313 15.99 -3.65 -10.88
C SER A 313 15.67 -3.57 -12.38
N ILE A 314 15.27 -2.40 -12.89
CA ILE A 314 14.97 -2.19 -14.31
C ILE A 314 16.29 -2.14 -15.09
N PRO A 315 16.50 -3.01 -16.10
CA PRO A 315 17.69 -2.95 -16.93
C PRO A 315 17.78 -1.61 -17.67
N SER A 316 18.97 -0.99 -17.68
CA SER A 316 19.23 0.16 -18.54
C SER A 316 19.06 -0.24 -20.02
N SER A 317 18.50 0.67 -20.81
CA SER A 317 18.44 0.53 -22.27
C SER A 317 19.82 0.69 -22.93
N ASP A 318 20.74 1.39 -22.26
CA ASP A 318 22.13 1.52 -22.67
C ASP A 318 22.99 0.48 -21.92
N PRO A 319 23.57 -0.51 -22.62
CA PRO A 319 24.41 -1.55 -22.00
C PRO A 319 25.71 -1.03 -21.38
N SER A 320 26.10 0.22 -21.65
CA SER A 320 27.26 0.86 -21.04
C SER A 320 26.97 1.39 -19.62
N ILE A 321 25.70 1.59 -19.28
CA ILE A 321 25.27 2.06 -17.96
C ILE A 321 25.05 0.85 -17.06
N LYS A 322 25.99 0.58 -16.15
CA LYS A 322 25.74 -0.32 -15.01
C LYS A 322 24.90 0.43 -13.99
N ILE A 323 23.61 0.09 -13.91
CA ILE A 323 22.80 0.46 -12.75
C ILE A 323 23.27 -0.44 -11.61
N GLU A 324 23.98 0.12 -10.65
CA GLU A 324 24.32 -0.61 -9.43
C GLU A 324 23.02 -0.82 -8.64
N GLY A 325 22.63 -2.07 -8.45
CA GLY A 325 21.45 -2.41 -7.66
C GLY A 325 21.64 -1.93 -6.22
N ILE A 326 20.57 -1.41 -5.62
CA ILE A 326 20.62 -0.97 -4.22
C ILE A 326 20.77 -2.20 -3.32
N ALA A 327 21.88 -2.27 -2.59
CA ALA A 327 22.12 -3.33 -1.62
C ALA A 327 21.16 -3.17 -0.44
N LEU A 328 20.09 -3.98 -0.43
CA LEU A 328 19.14 -4.04 0.68
C LEU A 328 19.82 -4.62 1.93
N ARG A 329 19.41 -4.15 3.12
CA ARG A 329 19.88 -4.75 4.38
C ARG A 329 19.40 -6.20 4.46
N LYS A 330 20.29 -7.11 4.86
CA LYS A 330 19.95 -8.50 5.18
C LYS A 330 19.57 -8.57 6.65
N HIS A 331 18.30 -8.74 6.98
CA HIS A 331 17.87 -8.97 8.37
C HIS A 331 16.69 -9.93 8.45
N GLY A 332 16.79 -10.82 9.44
CA GLY A 332 15.71 -11.54 10.15
C GLY A 332 14.87 -12.55 9.36
N PRO A 333 14.18 -13.49 10.03
CA PRO A 333 13.13 -14.28 9.40
C PRO A 333 12.08 -13.32 8.79
N ASP A 334 11.43 -13.73 7.70
CA ASP A 334 10.25 -13.01 7.20
C ASP A 334 9.22 -12.96 8.33
N TYR A 335 9.13 -11.83 9.02
CA TYR A 335 8.10 -11.61 10.01
C TYR A 335 6.76 -11.66 9.26
N GLU A 336 5.94 -12.64 9.58
CA GLU A 336 4.54 -12.71 9.14
C GLU A 336 3.74 -11.49 9.66
N GLN A 337 4.30 -10.73 10.60
CA GLN A 337 3.74 -9.51 11.17
C GLN A 337 4.26 -8.26 10.45
N ILE A 338 3.33 -7.35 10.14
CA ILE A 338 3.64 -6.03 9.55
C ILE A 338 4.33 -5.17 10.62
N PRO A 339 5.46 -4.51 10.30
CA PRO A 339 6.10 -3.57 11.21
C PRO A 339 5.14 -2.50 11.73
N LYS A 340 5.24 -2.14 13.01
CA LYS A 340 4.39 -1.12 13.63
C LYS A 340 4.67 0.31 13.13
N GLY A 341 5.89 0.57 12.64
CA GLY A 341 6.27 1.83 12.02
C GLY A 341 6.44 1.71 10.49
N CYS A 342 7.54 2.23 9.94
CA CYS A 342 7.78 2.18 8.50
C CYS A 342 7.82 0.73 8.01
N VAL A 343 6.90 0.37 7.10
CA VAL A 343 6.74 -0.99 6.58
C VAL A 343 7.98 -1.57 5.88
N PHE A 344 8.96 -0.73 5.54
CA PHE A 344 10.19 -1.11 4.84
C PHE A 344 11.46 -1.05 5.71
N HIS A 345 11.39 -0.61 6.96
CA HIS A 345 12.57 -0.31 7.79
C HIS A 345 13.60 -1.47 7.89
N SER A 346 13.12 -2.72 7.95
CA SER A 346 13.98 -3.90 8.08
C SER A 346 14.90 -4.16 6.87
N LYS A 347 14.49 -3.73 5.67
CA LYS A 347 15.28 -3.86 4.42
C LYS A 347 15.90 -2.53 3.98
N CYS A 348 15.49 -1.41 4.59
CA CYS A 348 15.84 -0.07 4.17
C CYS A 348 17.34 0.25 4.37
N PRO A 349 18.06 0.71 3.32
CA PRO A 349 19.44 1.16 3.45
C PRO A 349 19.58 2.52 4.14
N ASN A 350 18.49 3.30 4.22
CA ASN A 350 18.43 4.63 4.84
C ASN A 350 17.59 4.62 6.13
N VAL A 351 17.61 3.52 6.87
CA VAL A 351 16.80 3.39 8.09
C VAL A 351 17.23 4.38 9.18
N MET A 352 16.25 4.91 9.92
CA MET A 352 16.44 5.86 11.01
C MET A 352 15.99 5.25 12.35
N SER A 353 16.32 5.89 13.47
CA SER A 353 15.91 5.45 14.82
C SER A 353 14.39 5.47 15.02
N ASN A 354 13.67 6.38 14.38
CA ASN A 354 12.21 6.52 14.48
C ASN A 354 11.43 5.66 13.46
N CYS A 355 12.10 4.82 12.67
CA CYS A 355 11.44 4.00 11.65
C CYS A 355 10.57 2.84 12.19
N GLY A 356 10.45 2.70 13.52
CA GLY A 356 9.59 1.72 14.17
C GLY A 356 10.26 0.39 14.49
N TRP A 357 11.44 0.46 15.11
CA TRP A 357 12.13 -0.71 15.66
C TRP A 357 11.31 -1.35 16.77
N SER A 358 11.22 -2.68 16.75
CA SER A 358 10.55 -3.45 17.80
C SER A 358 11.51 -3.84 18.92
N THR A 359 10.96 -4.31 20.03
CA THR A 359 11.78 -4.87 21.10
C THR A 359 12.50 -6.13 20.61
N GLU A 360 11.87 -6.93 19.74
CA GLU A 360 12.47 -8.12 19.11
C GLU A 360 13.70 -7.80 18.24
N ASP A 361 13.76 -6.61 17.64
CA ASP A 361 14.93 -6.19 16.84
C ASP A 361 16.17 -5.90 17.71
N ILE A 362 15.94 -5.49 18.97
CA ILE A 362 16.96 -4.95 19.87
C ILE A 362 17.35 -5.96 20.96
N GLN A 363 16.37 -6.61 21.58
CA GLN A 363 16.53 -7.48 22.75
C GLN A 363 17.63 -8.55 22.60
N PRO A 364 17.75 -9.27 21.47
CA PRO A 364 18.79 -10.31 21.33
C PRO A 364 20.21 -9.74 21.47
N TYR A 365 20.40 -8.48 21.07
CA TYR A 365 21.68 -7.82 21.05
C TYR A 365 22.01 -7.14 22.38
N ILE A 366 20.99 -6.75 23.16
CA ILE A 366 21.20 -6.23 24.53
C ILE A 366 21.84 -7.32 25.40
N ARG A 367 21.33 -8.55 25.31
CA ARG A 367 21.93 -9.71 25.99
C ARG A 367 23.39 -9.91 25.57
N GLU A 368 23.64 -9.97 24.26
CA GLU A 368 24.99 -10.14 23.69
C GLU A 368 25.98 -9.10 24.24
N ILE A 369 25.59 -7.82 24.23
CA ILE A 369 26.43 -6.70 24.69
C ILE A 369 26.78 -6.84 26.18
N ILE A 370 25.79 -7.18 27.02
CA ILE A 370 26.01 -7.30 28.47
C ILE A 370 26.87 -8.54 28.79
N ASP A 371 26.57 -9.66 28.15
CA ASP A 371 27.31 -10.92 28.37
C ASP A 371 28.77 -10.80 27.90
N GLU A 372 29.02 -10.15 26.75
CA GLU A 372 30.37 -9.85 26.26
C GLU A 372 31.16 -8.99 27.26
N TYR A 373 30.55 -7.90 27.77
CA TYR A 373 31.21 -7.02 28.72
C TYR A 373 31.50 -7.72 30.06
N ARG A 374 30.58 -8.55 30.55
CA ARG A 374 30.76 -9.31 31.80
C ARG A 374 31.95 -10.27 31.75
N LEU A 375 32.43 -10.68 30.57
CA LEU A 375 33.66 -11.47 30.45
C LEU A 375 34.90 -10.67 30.86
N ASP A 376 34.91 -9.37 30.60
CA ASP A 376 36.03 -8.47 30.90
C ASP A 376 35.93 -7.87 32.32
N ASP A 377 34.71 -7.57 32.78
CA ASP A 377 34.47 -6.97 34.10
C ASP A 377 33.15 -7.46 34.74
N PRO A 378 33.16 -8.63 35.39
CA PRO A 378 31.97 -9.26 35.95
C PRO A 378 31.35 -8.51 37.14
N ALA A 379 32.10 -7.57 37.76
CA ALA A 379 31.69 -6.88 38.98
C ALA A 379 30.87 -5.62 38.70
N SER A 380 30.98 -5.04 37.51
CA SER A 380 30.36 -3.75 37.17
C SER A 380 28.91 -3.84 36.71
N ILE A 381 28.47 -5.00 36.21
CA ILE A 381 27.08 -5.27 35.86
C ILE A 381 26.72 -6.63 36.48
N PRO A 382 25.60 -6.81 37.21
CA PRO A 382 25.20 -8.10 37.79
C PRO A 382 24.76 -9.13 36.74
N GLU A 383 24.55 -10.39 37.15
CA GLU A 383 24.13 -11.44 36.21
C GLU A 383 22.66 -11.24 35.83
N ILE A 384 22.37 -11.29 34.54
CA ILE A 384 20.99 -11.21 34.06
C ILE A 384 20.24 -12.48 34.46
N GLU A 385 19.12 -12.33 35.16
CA GLU A 385 18.21 -13.43 35.45
C GLU A 385 17.30 -13.73 34.26
N ASN A 386 16.65 -12.69 33.73
CA ASN A 386 15.74 -12.76 32.59
C ASN A 386 15.83 -11.46 31.76
N ILE A 387 15.35 -11.51 30.52
CA ILE A 387 15.08 -10.32 29.73
C ILE A 387 13.74 -10.57 29.06
N ILE A 388 12.77 -9.70 29.31
CA ILE A 388 11.40 -9.81 28.81
C ILE A 388 11.16 -8.63 27.86
N SER A 389 10.54 -8.94 26.73
CA SER A 389 10.11 -7.97 25.73
C SER A 389 8.61 -7.76 25.88
N ASP A 390 8.17 -6.53 26.16
CA ASP A 390 6.77 -6.14 26.04
C ASP A 390 6.59 -5.34 24.75
N GLU A 391 6.06 -6.01 23.74
CA GLU A 391 5.75 -5.40 22.44
C GLU A 391 4.56 -4.41 22.52
N GLY A 392 3.64 -4.57 23.47
CA GLY A 392 2.51 -3.66 23.65
C GLY A 392 2.95 -2.30 24.15
N GLU A 393 3.77 -2.30 25.19
CA GLU A 393 4.34 -1.09 25.81
C GLU A 393 5.66 -0.63 25.14
N ASN A 394 6.17 -1.41 24.18
CA ASN A 394 7.39 -1.15 23.44
C ASN A 394 8.61 -0.95 24.37
N LEU A 395 8.74 -1.82 25.37
CA LEU A 395 9.81 -1.79 26.36
C LEU A 395 10.48 -3.15 26.53
N ILE A 396 11.73 -3.12 26.97
CA ILE A 396 12.49 -4.31 27.37
C ILE A 396 12.78 -4.20 28.87
N GLU A 397 12.41 -5.23 29.60
CA GLU A 397 12.64 -5.35 31.03
C GLU A 397 13.77 -6.35 31.30
N ILE A 398 14.73 -5.95 32.14
CA ILE A 398 15.88 -6.78 32.53
C ILE A 398 15.88 -6.92 34.05
N SER A 399 15.71 -8.14 34.55
CA SER A 399 15.96 -8.46 35.96
C SER A 399 17.36 -9.01 36.14
N PHE A 400 17.96 -8.66 37.28
CA PHE A 400 19.30 -9.04 37.66
C PHE A 400 19.28 -9.91 38.91
N ARG A 401 20.16 -10.91 38.99
CA ARG A 401 20.34 -11.69 40.22
C ARG A 401 20.97 -10.83 41.32
N ASP A 402 20.59 -11.12 42.56
CA ASP A 402 21.12 -10.50 43.79
C ASP A 402 20.92 -8.97 43.85
N GLU A 403 19.66 -8.53 43.76
CA GLU A 403 19.20 -7.12 43.74
C GLU A 403 19.70 -6.22 44.88
N GLU A 404 20.15 -6.77 46.01
CA GLU A 404 20.54 -6.01 47.20
C GLU A 404 21.99 -5.46 47.16
N ASN A 405 22.78 -5.74 46.12
CA ASN A 405 24.24 -5.62 46.20
C ASN A 405 24.92 -4.81 45.09
N TYR A 406 24.19 -4.01 44.32
CA TYR A 406 24.76 -3.16 43.27
C TYR A 406 24.14 -1.76 43.23
N ASP A 407 24.92 -0.79 42.73
CA ASP A 407 24.44 0.58 42.54
C ASP A 407 23.76 0.70 41.17
N GLN A 408 22.44 0.90 41.19
CA GLN A 408 21.60 1.06 40.01
C GLN A 408 22.11 2.16 39.07
N ASN A 409 22.62 3.27 39.59
CA ASN A 409 23.13 4.35 38.75
C ASN A 409 24.40 3.95 38.00
N ILE A 410 25.24 3.11 38.61
CA ILE A 410 26.45 2.58 37.98
C ILE A 410 26.07 1.61 36.87
N VAL A 411 25.15 0.67 37.16
CA VAL A 411 24.68 -0.31 36.17
C VAL A 411 24.00 0.38 34.98
N ARG A 412 23.08 1.31 35.24
CA ARG A 412 22.38 2.12 34.23
C ARG A 412 23.38 2.84 33.31
N ARG A 413 24.29 3.62 33.89
CA ARG A 413 25.32 4.35 33.13
C ARG A 413 26.20 3.42 32.30
N LYS A 414 26.49 2.22 32.83
CA LYS A 414 27.35 1.28 32.12
C LYS A 414 26.64 0.69 30.90
N ILE A 415 25.37 0.35 31.06
CA ILE A 415 24.54 -0.14 29.95
C ILE A 415 24.34 0.95 28.90
N GLU A 416 24.09 2.20 29.31
CA GLU A 416 24.05 3.36 28.41
C GLU A 416 25.35 3.52 27.61
N GLU A 417 26.52 3.41 28.27
CA GLU A 417 27.83 3.48 27.61
C GLU A 417 28.00 2.36 26.57
N LEU A 418 27.63 1.12 26.91
CA LEU A 418 27.73 -0.03 26.02
C LEU A 418 26.81 0.10 24.79
N ILE A 419 25.59 0.60 24.99
CA ILE A 419 24.63 0.87 23.93
C ILE A 419 25.16 1.95 22.99
N GLU A 420 25.71 3.04 23.52
CA GLU A 420 26.27 4.13 22.71
C GLU A 420 27.47 3.66 21.88
N ILE A 421 28.32 2.78 22.43
CA ILE A 421 29.39 2.12 21.67
C ILE A 421 28.80 1.26 20.54
N ARG A 422 27.74 0.49 20.82
CA ARG A 422 27.12 -0.39 19.81
C ARG A 422 26.44 0.40 18.70
N LYS A 423 25.84 1.55 19.02
CA LYS A 423 25.18 2.48 18.09
C LYS A 423 26.08 2.95 16.97
N GLN A 424 27.39 3.08 17.24
CA GLN A 424 28.39 3.51 16.26
C GLN A 424 28.82 2.41 15.26
N LYS A 425 28.43 1.14 15.48
CA LYS A 425 28.72 0.04 14.55
C LYS A 425 27.74 0.07 13.34
N PRO A 426 28.06 -0.57 12.19
CA PRO A 426 27.22 -0.51 10.97
C PRO A 426 25.75 -0.92 11.15
N ASP A 427 25.45 -1.86 12.05
CA ASP A 427 24.08 -2.29 12.40
C ASP A 427 23.56 -1.66 13.71
N GLY A 428 24.25 -0.63 14.19
CA GLY A 428 23.98 0.03 15.47
C GLY A 428 22.80 0.99 15.47
N ILE A 429 22.30 1.39 14.30
CA ILE A 429 21.25 2.43 14.16
C ILE A 429 19.97 2.12 14.96
N LYS A 430 19.61 0.85 15.11
CA LYS A 430 18.45 0.40 15.90
C LYS A 430 18.54 0.75 17.39
N PHE A 431 19.75 0.84 17.95
CA PHE A 431 19.93 1.27 19.34
C PHE A 431 19.63 2.77 19.52
N GLY A 432 19.61 3.54 18.43
CA GLY A 432 19.10 4.91 18.47
C GLY A 432 17.59 5.01 18.70
N ALA A 433 16.85 3.88 18.62
CA ALA A 433 15.43 3.82 18.92
C ALA A 433 15.13 3.69 20.42
N ILE A 434 16.17 3.57 21.26
CA ILE A 434 16.01 3.61 22.71
C ILE A 434 15.77 5.07 23.11
N ASP A 435 14.62 5.31 23.73
CA ASP A 435 14.19 6.62 24.21
C ASP A 435 14.85 6.94 25.56
N PHE A 436 14.64 6.08 26.55
CA PHE A 436 15.27 6.19 27.87
C PHE A 436 15.56 4.82 28.50
N ILE A 437 16.45 4.84 29.49
CA ILE A 437 16.82 3.68 30.31
C ILE A 437 16.75 4.08 31.78
N GLU A 438 15.90 3.41 32.54
CA GLU A 438 15.65 3.71 33.95
C GLU A 438 15.39 2.44 34.77
N PHE A 439 15.56 2.52 36.09
CA PHE A 439 15.20 1.44 37.01
C PHE A 439 13.76 1.66 37.51
N GLU A 440 12.97 0.60 37.51
CA GLU A 440 11.64 0.61 38.12
C GLU A 440 11.75 0.61 39.65
N ALA A 441 10.97 1.46 40.31
CA ALA A 441 11.04 1.67 41.75
C ALA A 441 10.53 0.49 42.60
N GLU A 442 9.67 -0.36 42.04
CA GLU A 442 9.00 -1.45 42.78
C GLU A 442 9.82 -2.75 42.78
N ASN A 443 10.41 -3.10 41.63
CA ASN A 443 11.01 -4.42 41.41
C ASN A 443 12.50 -4.37 41.06
N ASN A 444 13.15 -3.20 41.11
CA ASN A 444 14.56 -3.02 40.73
C ASN A 444 14.93 -3.54 39.33
N ASN A 445 13.96 -3.65 38.44
CA ASN A 445 14.18 -4.05 37.05
C ASN A 445 14.65 -2.85 36.24
N LEU A 446 15.58 -3.10 35.31
CA LEU A 446 16.00 -2.07 34.35
C LEU A 446 15.06 -2.09 33.16
N ILE A 447 14.41 -0.96 32.91
CA ILE A 447 13.52 -0.72 31.78
C ILE A 447 14.31 0.01 30.70
N ILE A 448 14.28 -0.54 29.49
CA ILE A 448 14.73 0.11 28.26
C ILE A 448 13.49 0.42 27.45
N GLN A 449 13.08 1.69 27.43
CA GLN A 449 11.94 2.14 26.65
C GLN A 449 12.37 2.46 25.22
N LEU A 450 11.63 1.94 24.23
CA LEU A 450 11.84 2.30 22.82
C LEU A 450 10.87 3.42 22.41
N ILE A 451 11.30 4.23 21.44
CA ILE A 451 10.44 5.23 20.77
C ILE A 451 9.19 4.53 20.24
N LYS A 452 8.01 5.02 20.65
CA LYS A 452 6.72 4.48 20.21
C LYS A 452 6.67 4.47 18.67
N PRO A 453 6.45 3.30 18.04
CA PRO A 453 6.45 3.21 16.59
C PRO A 453 5.26 3.96 16.03
N VAL A 454 5.52 4.88 15.10
CA VAL A 454 4.50 5.60 14.35
C VAL A 454 4.72 5.34 12.87
N LEU A 455 3.64 5.37 12.10
CA LEU A 455 3.74 5.28 10.65
C LEU A 455 4.08 6.67 10.07
N PRO A 456 4.98 6.75 9.09
CA PRO A 456 5.27 8.02 8.44
C PRO A 456 4.02 8.49 7.66
N LYS A 457 3.62 9.75 7.87
CA LYS A 457 2.53 10.37 7.10
C LYS A 457 2.93 10.52 5.62
N MET A 458 1.94 10.56 4.73
CA MET A 458 2.17 10.92 3.34
C MET A 458 2.42 12.43 3.23
N ILE A 459 3.57 12.80 2.67
CA ILE A 459 4.00 14.20 2.54
C ILE A 459 4.21 14.54 1.07
N GLU A 460 3.63 15.66 0.63
CA GLU A 460 3.90 16.23 -0.69
C GLU A 460 5.29 16.88 -0.70
N VAL A 461 6.21 16.34 -1.51
CA VAL A 461 7.59 16.85 -1.63
C VAL A 461 7.74 17.76 -2.85
N SER A 462 6.96 17.51 -3.89
CA SER A 462 6.77 18.38 -5.05
C SER A 462 5.36 18.20 -5.60
N GLU A 463 4.96 19.05 -6.55
CA GLU A 463 3.62 19.06 -7.16
C GLU A 463 3.14 17.63 -7.52
N ASP A 464 2.07 17.19 -6.86
CA ASP A 464 1.44 15.87 -7.02
C ASP A 464 2.36 14.66 -6.70
N HIS A 465 3.53 14.85 -6.07
CA HIS A 465 4.47 13.79 -5.71
C HIS A 465 4.59 13.66 -4.18
N PHE A 466 3.98 12.59 -3.68
CA PHE A 466 3.88 12.30 -2.26
C PHE A 466 4.73 11.09 -1.86
N VAL A 467 5.28 11.12 -0.65
CA VAL A 467 6.06 10.02 -0.07
C VAL A 467 5.74 9.83 1.41
N SER A 468 5.67 8.58 1.86
CA SER A 468 5.54 8.18 3.27
C SER A 468 6.90 7.73 3.81
N CYS A 469 7.72 8.68 4.26
CA CYS A 469 9.05 8.40 4.82
C CYS A 469 9.53 9.51 5.76
N PHE A 470 10.07 9.11 6.92
CA PHE A 470 10.64 10.02 7.93
C PHE A 470 11.82 10.88 7.45
N MET A 471 12.42 10.57 6.29
CA MET A 471 13.43 11.43 5.70
C MET A 471 12.87 12.77 5.19
N TYR A 472 11.55 12.86 4.99
CA TYR A 472 10.87 14.02 4.42
C TYR A 472 9.88 14.66 5.40
N THR A 473 9.79 14.16 6.64
CA THR A 473 9.07 14.84 7.71
C THR A 473 9.85 16.11 8.06
N VAL A 474 9.32 17.27 7.70
CA VAL A 474 9.87 18.56 8.13
C VAL A 474 9.48 18.74 9.58
N ASP A 475 10.45 18.89 10.48
CA ASP A 475 10.18 19.34 11.85
C ASP A 475 9.52 20.72 11.74
N GLU A 476 8.29 20.86 12.26
CA GLU A 476 7.54 22.13 12.18
C GLU A 476 8.29 23.31 12.83
N GLU A 477 9.33 23.04 13.62
CA GLU A 477 10.20 24.04 14.24
C GLU A 477 11.09 24.82 13.24
N GLU A 478 11.34 24.32 12.02
CA GLU A 478 12.15 25.04 11.02
C GLU A 478 11.35 26.02 10.13
N LYS A 479 10.04 26.19 10.39
CA LYS A 479 9.16 27.14 9.67
C LYS A 479 8.96 28.48 10.41
N GLU A 480 9.85 28.90 11.31
CA GLU A 480 9.88 30.31 11.70
C GLU A 480 10.61 31.13 10.62
N PRO A 481 9.93 32.08 9.95
CA PRO A 481 10.64 33.03 9.11
C PRO A 481 11.50 33.90 10.01
N GLN A 482 12.83 33.76 9.89
CA GLN A 482 13.76 34.77 10.38
C GLN A 482 13.45 36.07 9.65
N ASN A 483 12.72 36.96 10.34
CA ASN A 483 12.44 38.34 9.93
C ASN A 483 13.72 39.14 9.71
#